data_AF-A0A5M6J0M9-F1
#
_entry.id   AF-A0A5M6J0M9-F1
#
_cell.length_a   1.000
_cell.length_b   1.000
_cell.length_c   1.000
_cell.angle_alpha   90.00
_cell.angle_beta   90.00
_cell.angle_gamma   90.00
#
_symmetry.space_group_name_H-M   'P 1'
#
loop_
_entity.id
_entity.type
_entity.pdbx_description
1 polymer ?
#
loop_
_entity_poly.entity_id
_entity_poly.type
_entity_poly.pdbx_seq_one_letter_code
_entity_poly.pdbx_strand_id
1 'polypeptide(L)'
;MNVPLQFVRVRDRDGEIAIGRDDLVRYSGPEQVVASALCLRLFGRAFADLSPEAPPLRTSIRVLSAFPGEGMLDGIEMITRARSRGALVVDPQAAAVQAPSAGIGRFYFVVAVDDRARGYMLAPDLFTADFIRQVAAFQDGGGTAAERAAYQAAKHSLIGRLLGTGDDELWRSCEAPVPAPPPDRTVQVRDHGACLKIDFEDCVKFHGRSNIGGLALGLRLMQRAFADLSPGGPPDRSEISVRTAFPGLGLRDAVEMIARAGSRGSYTLDLAMAPPSAPEAALGRLWFEVTIGSARAAYVTPPGAMGEDFISLARLSHERSLTPPEALRWQELKEQLAARLLALSPHQALLPG
;
A
#
# COMPACT_ATOMS: atom_id res chain seq x y z
N MET A 1 -31.73 -14.65 -18.87
CA MET A 1 -32.29 -13.36 -18.40
C MET A 1 -31.46 -12.27 -19.04
N ASN A 2 -32.07 -11.36 -19.81
CA ASN A 2 -31.33 -10.29 -20.50
C ASN A 2 -30.93 -9.25 -19.46
N VAL A 3 -29.70 -9.34 -18.94
CA VAL A 3 -29.18 -8.36 -17.98
C VAL A 3 -28.88 -7.09 -18.80
N PRO A 4 -29.50 -5.94 -18.49
CA PRO A 4 -29.26 -4.71 -19.23
C PRO A 4 -27.77 -4.35 -19.18
N LEU A 5 -27.25 -3.83 -20.29
CA LEU A 5 -25.86 -3.36 -20.36
C LEU A 5 -25.65 -2.26 -19.31
N GLN A 6 -24.84 -2.55 -18.29
CA GLN A 6 -24.49 -1.62 -17.23
C GLN A 6 -23.16 -0.94 -17.57
N PHE A 7 -23.17 0.39 -17.56
CA PHE A 7 -21.99 1.22 -17.75
C PHE A 7 -21.79 2.12 -16.55
N VAL A 8 -20.53 2.31 -16.16
CA VAL A 8 -20.12 3.38 -15.28
C VAL A 8 -19.59 4.52 -16.14
N ARG A 9 -20.06 5.74 -15.89
CA ARG A 9 -19.65 6.93 -16.64
C ARG A 9 -18.71 7.77 -15.78
N VAL A 10 -17.64 8.27 -16.37
CA VAL A 10 -16.67 9.19 -15.75
C VAL A 10 -16.24 10.25 -16.76
N ARG A 11 -15.82 11.42 -16.29
CA ARG A 11 -15.19 12.45 -17.12
C ARG A 11 -13.68 12.38 -17.01
N ASP A 12 -13.03 12.66 -18.12
CA ASP A 12 -11.61 13.00 -18.22
C ASP A 12 -11.48 14.41 -18.81
N ARG A 13 -10.25 14.93 -18.97
CA ARG A 13 -10.03 16.30 -19.47
C ARG A 13 -10.76 16.58 -20.79
N ASP A 14 -10.79 15.61 -21.69
CA ASP A 14 -11.22 15.79 -23.08
C ASP A 14 -12.63 15.25 -23.36
N GLY A 15 -13.35 14.77 -22.33
CA GLY A 15 -14.71 14.29 -22.50
C GLY A 15 -15.15 13.24 -21.51
N GLU A 16 -16.33 12.68 -21.78
CA GLU A 16 -16.93 11.64 -20.96
C GLU A 16 -16.67 10.25 -21.54
N ILE A 17 -16.46 9.27 -20.67
CA ILE A 17 -16.13 7.89 -20.99
C ILE A 17 -17.15 6.99 -20.31
N ALA A 18 -17.80 6.12 -21.07
CA ALA A 18 -18.64 5.04 -20.56
C ALA A 18 -17.81 3.75 -20.54
N ILE A 19 -17.74 3.09 -19.38
CA ILE A 19 -16.94 1.89 -19.16
C ILE A 19 -17.88 0.75 -18.81
N GLY A 20 -17.87 -0.28 -19.66
CA GLY A 20 -18.66 -1.48 -19.48
C GLY A 20 -17.86 -2.61 -18.84
N ARG A 21 -18.55 -3.72 -18.59
CA ARG A 21 -17.93 -4.91 -18.00
C ARG A 21 -16.85 -5.49 -18.90
N ASP A 22 -17.11 -5.54 -20.20
CA ASP A 22 -16.18 -6.11 -21.18
C ASP A 22 -14.89 -5.31 -21.24
N ASP A 23 -14.94 -3.99 -21.04
CA ASP A 23 -13.76 -3.13 -20.99
C ASP A 23 -12.89 -3.47 -19.77
N LEU A 24 -13.52 -3.70 -18.62
CA LEU A 24 -12.81 -4.13 -17.42
C LEU A 24 -12.18 -5.51 -17.61
N VAL A 25 -12.91 -6.47 -18.18
CA VAL A 25 -12.38 -7.82 -18.46
C VAL A 25 -11.22 -7.79 -19.45
N ARG A 26 -11.30 -6.97 -20.50
CA ARG A 26 -10.19 -6.78 -21.45
C ARG A 26 -8.96 -6.19 -20.78
N TYR A 27 -9.14 -5.32 -19.79
CA TYR A 27 -8.04 -4.70 -19.06
C TYR A 27 -7.42 -5.65 -18.02
N SER A 28 -8.22 -6.27 -17.16
CA SER A 28 -7.76 -7.12 -16.05
C SER A 28 -7.49 -8.58 -16.44
N GLY A 29 -7.91 -9.00 -17.62
CA GLY A 29 -7.85 -10.37 -18.10
C GLY A 29 -9.08 -11.23 -17.77
N PRO A 30 -9.25 -12.36 -18.49
CA PRO A 30 -10.46 -13.20 -18.45
C PRO A 30 -10.67 -13.93 -17.11
N GLU A 31 -9.64 -14.06 -16.28
CA GLU A 31 -9.75 -14.74 -14.99
C GLU A 31 -10.40 -13.88 -13.89
N GLN A 32 -10.45 -12.56 -14.12
CA GLN A 32 -10.90 -11.53 -13.17
C GLN A 32 -12.37 -11.11 -13.37
N VAL A 33 -13.16 -11.93 -14.05
CA VAL A 33 -14.56 -11.64 -14.42
C VAL A 33 -15.47 -11.32 -13.23
N VAL A 34 -15.23 -11.89 -12.04
CA VAL A 34 -16.03 -11.56 -10.85
C VAL A 34 -15.70 -10.15 -10.35
N ALA A 35 -14.42 -9.77 -10.33
CA ALA A 35 -13.99 -8.44 -9.94
C ALA A 35 -14.53 -7.36 -10.89
N SER A 36 -14.57 -7.62 -12.20
CA SER A 36 -15.18 -6.69 -13.18
C SER A 36 -16.64 -6.36 -12.86
N ALA A 37 -17.42 -7.37 -12.43
CA ALA A 37 -18.81 -7.19 -12.02
C ALA A 37 -18.91 -6.34 -10.75
N LEU A 38 -18.07 -6.66 -9.76
CA LEU A 38 -18.03 -5.97 -8.48
C LEU A 38 -17.64 -4.49 -8.65
N CYS A 39 -16.64 -4.17 -9.49
CA CYS A 39 -16.24 -2.80 -9.79
C CYS A 39 -17.38 -1.99 -10.41
N LEU A 40 -18.09 -2.54 -11.40
CA LEU A 40 -19.24 -1.85 -12.00
C LEU A 40 -20.30 -1.52 -10.96
N ARG A 41 -20.64 -2.50 -10.10
CA ARG A 41 -21.65 -2.31 -9.07
C ARG A 41 -21.21 -1.32 -7.99
N LEU A 42 -19.95 -1.37 -7.58
CA LEU A 42 -19.40 -0.44 -6.58
C LEU A 42 -19.45 1.00 -7.11
N PHE A 43 -18.89 1.25 -8.29
CA PHE A 43 -18.80 2.61 -8.81
C PHE A 43 -20.12 3.14 -9.34
N GLY A 44 -21.00 2.28 -9.86
CA GLY A 44 -22.36 2.65 -10.20
C GLY A 44 -23.11 3.20 -8.99
N ARG A 45 -23.09 2.47 -7.85
CA ARG A 45 -23.68 2.95 -6.61
C ARG A 45 -22.96 4.18 -6.06
N ALA A 46 -21.63 4.17 -6.03
CA ALA A 46 -20.87 5.27 -5.46
C ALA A 46 -21.09 6.60 -6.19
N PHE A 47 -21.18 6.57 -7.52
CA PHE A 47 -21.41 7.79 -8.30
C PHE A 47 -22.86 8.26 -8.20
N ALA A 48 -23.83 7.34 -8.10
CA ALA A 48 -25.21 7.72 -7.80
C ALA A 48 -25.33 8.45 -6.44
N ASP A 49 -24.59 8.00 -5.42
CA ASP A 49 -24.59 8.62 -4.10
C ASP A 49 -23.83 9.97 -4.06
N LEU A 50 -22.66 10.03 -4.72
CA LEU A 50 -21.68 11.11 -4.53
C LEU A 50 -21.71 12.16 -5.66
N SER A 51 -22.18 11.80 -6.84
CA SER A 51 -22.20 12.66 -8.04
C SER A 51 -23.46 12.41 -8.90
N PRO A 52 -24.68 12.59 -8.34
CA PRO A 52 -25.92 12.20 -9.02
C PRO A 52 -26.22 13.00 -10.29
N GLU A 53 -25.78 14.26 -10.34
CA GLU A 53 -26.12 15.19 -11.41
C GLU A 53 -25.26 15.02 -12.68
N ALA A 54 -24.06 14.46 -12.53
CA ALA A 54 -23.12 14.30 -13.65
C ALA A 54 -22.06 13.24 -13.34
N PRO A 55 -21.51 12.57 -14.36
CA PRO A 55 -20.35 11.69 -14.17
C PRO A 55 -19.17 12.43 -13.51
N PRO A 56 -18.52 11.84 -12.48
CA PRO A 56 -17.44 12.48 -11.76
C PRO A 56 -16.19 12.60 -12.64
N LEU A 57 -15.41 13.67 -12.43
CA LEU A 57 -14.11 13.83 -13.07
C LEU A 57 -13.10 12.87 -12.41
N ARG A 58 -12.40 12.04 -13.19
CA ARG A 58 -11.42 11.08 -12.66
C ARG A 58 -10.41 11.72 -11.70
N THR A 59 -10.05 12.99 -11.92
CA THR A 59 -9.10 13.69 -11.06
C THR A 59 -9.63 14.02 -9.67
N SER A 60 -10.96 14.07 -9.47
CA SER A 60 -11.58 14.30 -8.16
C SER A 60 -11.88 13.02 -7.39
N ILE A 61 -11.67 11.84 -7.99
CA ILE A 61 -11.96 10.55 -7.36
C ILE A 61 -10.77 10.08 -6.52
N ARG A 62 -11.07 9.65 -5.29
CA ARG A 62 -10.15 8.92 -4.40
C ARG A 62 -10.79 7.64 -3.93
N VAL A 63 -9.97 6.62 -3.69
CA VAL A 63 -10.46 5.29 -3.31
C VAL A 63 -9.63 4.73 -2.17
N LEU A 64 -10.28 4.14 -1.17
CA LEU A 64 -9.67 3.17 -0.27
C LEU A 64 -10.25 1.80 -0.60
N SER A 65 -9.41 0.78 -0.67
CA SER A 65 -9.83 -0.61 -0.77
C SER A 65 -9.23 -1.44 0.36
N ALA A 66 -10.11 -2.11 1.13
CA ALA A 66 -9.70 -3.14 2.07
C ALA A 66 -9.55 -4.53 1.42
N PHE A 67 -9.80 -4.63 0.12
CA PHE A 67 -9.63 -5.86 -0.64
C PHE A 67 -8.47 -5.70 -1.64
N PRO A 68 -7.30 -6.33 -1.42
CA PRO A 68 -6.12 -6.10 -2.24
C PRO A 68 -6.07 -6.94 -3.54
N GLY A 69 -7.18 -7.56 -3.96
CA GLY A 69 -7.17 -8.43 -5.15
C GLY A 69 -6.95 -7.65 -6.45
N GLU A 70 -5.96 -8.06 -7.26
CA GLU A 70 -5.53 -7.30 -8.47
C GLU A 70 -6.68 -7.03 -9.45
N GLY A 71 -7.59 -7.96 -9.69
CA GLY A 71 -8.75 -7.71 -10.56
C GLY A 71 -9.62 -6.53 -10.10
N MET A 72 -9.72 -6.30 -8.78
CA MET A 72 -10.41 -5.14 -8.21
C MET A 72 -9.56 -3.87 -8.38
N LEU A 73 -8.25 -3.95 -8.12
CA LEU A 73 -7.33 -2.81 -8.25
C LEU A 73 -7.22 -2.32 -9.70
N ASP A 74 -7.24 -3.24 -10.66
CA ASP A 74 -7.26 -2.97 -12.08
C ASP A 74 -8.56 -2.29 -12.52
N GLY A 75 -9.70 -2.77 -12.02
CA GLY A 75 -10.99 -2.13 -12.28
C GLY A 75 -11.07 -0.72 -11.68
N ILE A 76 -10.54 -0.53 -10.47
CA ILE A 76 -10.40 0.81 -9.86
C ILE A 76 -9.53 1.70 -10.74
N GLU A 77 -8.38 1.22 -11.21
CA GLU A 77 -7.49 1.99 -12.08
C GLU A 77 -8.16 2.35 -13.42
N MET A 78 -8.79 1.39 -14.10
CA MET A 78 -9.47 1.60 -15.37
C MET A 78 -10.59 2.64 -15.25
N ILE A 79 -11.38 2.59 -14.18
CA ILE A 79 -12.50 3.53 -13.97
C ILE A 79 -12.00 4.90 -13.54
N THR A 80 -11.07 4.97 -12.58
CA THR A 80 -10.80 6.20 -11.82
C THR A 80 -9.42 6.81 -12.05
N ARG A 81 -8.46 6.04 -12.59
CA ARG A 81 -7.03 6.38 -12.62
C ARG A 81 -6.42 6.61 -11.23
N ALA A 82 -7.07 6.14 -10.17
CA ALA A 82 -6.62 6.42 -8.81
C ALA A 82 -5.29 5.74 -8.45
N ARG A 83 -4.97 4.56 -9.01
CA ARG A 83 -3.70 3.88 -8.74
C ARG A 83 -2.53 4.67 -9.35
N SER A 84 -2.63 5.03 -10.63
CA SER A 84 -1.57 5.77 -11.33
C SER A 84 -1.40 7.21 -10.83
N ARG A 85 -2.45 7.84 -10.30
CA ARG A 85 -2.39 9.18 -9.71
C ARG A 85 -2.00 9.21 -8.23
N GLY A 86 -1.79 8.06 -7.59
CA GLY A 86 -1.59 8.01 -6.14
C GLY A 86 -2.80 8.49 -5.33
N ALA A 87 -4.02 8.26 -5.83
CA ALA A 87 -5.29 8.54 -5.17
C ALA A 87 -6.00 7.26 -4.67
N LEU A 88 -5.34 6.11 -4.75
CA LEU A 88 -5.77 4.82 -4.22
C LEU A 88 -4.97 4.45 -2.97
N VAL A 89 -5.66 4.13 -1.89
CA VAL A 89 -5.12 3.49 -0.69
C VAL A 89 -5.56 2.03 -0.68
N VAL A 90 -4.62 1.11 -0.52
CA VAL A 90 -4.91 -0.32 -0.29
C VAL A 90 -4.52 -0.65 1.14
N ASP A 91 -5.53 -0.91 1.97
CA ASP A 91 -5.35 -1.21 3.39
C ASP A 91 -6.26 -2.37 3.79
N PRO A 92 -5.75 -3.62 3.74
CA PRO A 92 -6.53 -4.81 4.10
C PRO A 92 -7.05 -4.82 5.54
N GLN A 93 -6.52 -3.96 6.40
CA GLN A 93 -6.93 -3.81 7.80
C GLN A 93 -7.94 -2.68 8.01
N ALA A 94 -8.24 -1.89 6.97
CA ALA A 94 -9.18 -0.79 7.05
C ALA A 94 -10.53 -1.25 7.59
N ALA A 95 -10.97 -0.58 8.65
CA ALA A 95 -12.08 -1.02 9.45
C ALA A 95 -13.44 -0.64 8.85
N ALA A 96 -14.22 -1.67 8.55
CA ALA A 96 -15.56 -1.80 9.09
C ALA A 96 -15.65 -3.24 9.62
N VAL A 97 -15.68 -3.45 10.95
CA VAL A 97 -15.63 -4.80 11.57
C VAL A 97 -16.71 -5.73 11.02
N GLN A 98 -17.81 -5.15 10.53
CA GLN A 98 -18.97 -5.84 9.95
C GLN A 98 -18.82 -6.22 8.48
N ALA A 99 -17.79 -5.74 7.76
CA ALA A 99 -17.59 -6.08 6.36
C ALA A 99 -17.16 -7.55 6.19
N PRO A 100 -17.71 -8.30 5.21
CA PRO A 100 -17.35 -9.69 5.00
C PRO A 100 -15.87 -9.89 4.69
N SER A 101 -15.29 -10.98 5.20
CA SER A 101 -13.91 -11.38 4.91
C SER A 101 -13.77 -11.91 3.48
N ALA A 102 -12.65 -11.60 2.84
CA ALA A 102 -12.29 -12.05 1.50
C ALA A 102 -11.05 -12.97 1.50
N GLY A 103 -10.64 -13.48 2.67
CA GLY A 103 -9.43 -14.28 2.86
C GLY A 103 -8.14 -13.45 2.94
N ILE A 104 -7.92 -12.54 1.99
CA ILE A 104 -6.74 -11.65 1.90
C ILE A 104 -7.03 -10.19 2.34
N GLY A 105 -8.22 -9.95 2.88
CA GLY A 105 -8.72 -8.62 3.24
C GLY A 105 -10.21 -8.67 3.52
N ARG A 106 -10.92 -7.56 3.26
CA ARG A 106 -12.36 -7.42 3.47
C ARG A 106 -13.04 -6.80 2.26
N PHE A 107 -14.29 -7.18 2.00
CA PHE A 107 -15.15 -6.51 1.02
C PHE A 107 -15.68 -5.17 1.55
N TYR A 108 -14.75 -4.25 1.81
CA TYR A 108 -15.00 -2.88 2.23
C TYR A 108 -14.22 -1.90 1.35
N PHE A 109 -14.90 -0.85 0.92
CA PHE A 109 -14.35 0.17 0.03
C PHE A 109 -14.81 1.55 0.50
N VAL A 110 -13.96 2.56 0.38
CA VAL A 110 -14.40 3.96 0.50
C VAL A 110 -14.18 4.61 -0.85
N VAL A 111 -15.23 5.24 -1.38
CA VAL A 111 -15.13 6.07 -2.58
C VAL A 111 -15.37 7.51 -2.16
N ALA A 112 -14.52 8.40 -2.63
CA ALA A 112 -14.70 9.83 -2.49
C ALA A 112 -14.74 10.51 -3.86
N VAL A 113 -15.60 11.50 -3.99
CA VAL A 113 -15.68 12.42 -5.12
C VAL A 113 -15.64 13.82 -4.53
N ASP A 114 -14.62 14.58 -4.92
CA ASP A 114 -14.32 15.89 -4.33
C ASP A 114 -14.11 15.80 -2.81
N ASP A 115 -14.93 16.48 -2.01
CA ASP A 115 -14.88 16.51 -0.55
C ASP A 115 -15.87 15.53 0.12
N ARG A 116 -16.68 14.82 -0.67
CA ARG A 116 -17.67 13.86 -0.19
C ARG A 116 -17.14 12.44 -0.28
N ALA A 117 -17.33 11.66 0.77
CA ALA A 117 -16.92 10.26 0.81
C ALA A 117 -17.97 9.36 1.45
N ARG A 118 -17.99 8.10 1.03
CA ARG A 118 -18.89 7.09 1.56
C ARG A 118 -18.22 5.72 1.55
N GLY A 119 -18.44 4.96 2.62
CA GLY A 119 -18.00 3.58 2.76
C GLY A 119 -19.06 2.61 2.22
N TYR A 120 -18.61 1.53 1.58
CA TYR A 120 -19.44 0.51 0.96
C TYR A 120 -18.98 -0.87 1.42
N MET A 121 -19.87 -1.57 2.12
CA MET A 121 -19.67 -2.96 2.54
C MET A 121 -20.56 -3.85 1.70
N LEU A 122 -19.98 -4.90 1.13
CA LEU A 122 -20.75 -5.89 0.39
C LEU A 122 -21.68 -6.65 1.34
N ALA A 123 -22.88 -7.00 0.86
CA ALA A 123 -23.80 -7.84 1.59
C ALA A 123 -23.14 -9.16 2.04
N PRO A 124 -23.42 -9.63 3.27
CA PRO A 124 -22.94 -10.92 3.72
C PRO A 124 -23.46 -12.05 2.81
N ASP A 125 -22.77 -13.18 2.83
CA ASP A 125 -23.16 -14.43 2.15
C ASP A 125 -23.19 -14.42 0.61
N LEU A 126 -22.90 -13.27 -0.03
CA LEU A 126 -22.75 -13.24 -1.49
C LEU A 126 -21.55 -14.08 -1.93
N PHE A 127 -20.41 -13.90 -1.26
CA PHE A 127 -19.23 -14.74 -1.39
C PHE A 127 -19.24 -15.80 -0.28
N THR A 128 -19.68 -17.00 -0.63
CA THR A 128 -19.77 -18.11 0.33
C THR A 128 -18.39 -18.61 0.74
N ALA A 129 -18.28 -19.20 1.94
CA ALA A 129 -17.04 -19.83 2.39
C ALA A 129 -16.54 -20.91 1.40
N ASP A 130 -17.47 -21.58 0.73
CA ASP A 130 -17.12 -22.55 -0.31
C ASP A 130 -16.49 -21.89 -1.54
N PHE A 131 -17.07 -20.80 -2.04
CA PHE A 131 -16.49 -20.06 -3.16
C PHE A 131 -15.10 -19.52 -2.81
N ILE A 132 -14.90 -18.99 -1.60
CA ILE A 132 -13.59 -18.51 -1.15
C ILE A 132 -12.55 -19.65 -1.14
N ARG A 133 -12.92 -20.86 -0.71
CA ARG A 133 -12.04 -22.04 -0.81
C ARG A 133 -11.72 -22.40 -2.26
N GLN A 134 -12.71 -22.37 -3.15
CA GLN A 134 -12.50 -22.64 -4.57
C GLN A 134 -11.54 -21.64 -5.21
N VAL A 135 -11.63 -20.35 -4.87
CA VAL A 135 -10.67 -19.33 -5.32
C VAL A 135 -9.26 -19.71 -4.90
N ALA A 136 -9.05 -20.03 -3.62
CA ALA A 136 -7.73 -20.41 -3.12
C ALA A 136 -7.16 -21.69 -3.78
N ALA A 137 -8.02 -22.62 -4.21
CA ALA A 137 -7.60 -23.89 -4.80
C ALA A 137 -7.38 -23.82 -6.31
N PHE A 138 -8.17 -23.03 -7.04
CA PHE A 138 -8.31 -23.16 -8.50
C PHE A 138 -8.01 -21.89 -9.28
N GLN A 139 -7.86 -20.73 -8.63
CA GLN A 139 -7.60 -19.48 -9.33
C GLN A 139 -6.29 -19.52 -10.14
N ASP A 140 -5.26 -20.18 -9.62
CA ASP A 140 -3.95 -20.31 -10.27
C ASP A 140 -3.82 -21.61 -11.10
N GLY A 141 -4.94 -22.13 -11.61
CA GLY A 141 -4.97 -23.28 -12.54
C GLY A 141 -5.01 -24.67 -11.89
N GLY A 142 -5.13 -24.75 -10.56
CA GLY A 142 -5.27 -26.01 -9.83
C GLY A 142 -6.56 -26.78 -10.12
N GLY A 143 -6.63 -28.03 -9.64
CA GLY A 143 -7.81 -28.89 -9.73
C GLY A 143 -7.95 -29.65 -11.07
N THR A 144 -8.86 -30.61 -11.06
CA THR A 144 -9.28 -31.41 -12.22
C THR A 144 -10.10 -30.59 -13.20
N ALA A 145 -10.30 -31.11 -14.42
CA ALA A 145 -11.17 -30.45 -15.41
C ALA A 145 -12.62 -30.27 -14.92
N ALA A 146 -13.15 -31.25 -14.17
CA ALA A 146 -14.49 -31.18 -13.60
C ALA A 146 -14.60 -30.11 -12.50
N GLU A 147 -13.62 -30.03 -11.61
CA GLU A 147 -13.56 -29.01 -10.55
C GLU A 147 -13.42 -27.60 -11.15
N ARG A 148 -12.58 -27.43 -12.18
CA ARG A 148 -12.46 -26.16 -12.88
C ARG A 148 -13.77 -25.77 -13.58
N ALA A 149 -14.48 -26.72 -14.20
CA ALA A 149 -15.78 -26.45 -14.81
C ALA A 149 -16.82 -26.00 -13.76
N ALA A 150 -16.84 -26.66 -12.60
CA ALA A 150 -17.70 -26.27 -11.48
C ALA A 150 -17.35 -24.87 -10.94
N TYR A 151 -16.06 -24.57 -10.80
CA TYR A 151 -15.59 -23.25 -10.39
C TYR A 151 -15.99 -22.15 -11.38
N GLN A 152 -15.88 -22.40 -12.69
CA GLN A 152 -16.34 -21.45 -13.72
C GLN A 152 -17.85 -21.25 -13.67
N ALA A 153 -18.64 -22.31 -13.48
CA ALA A 153 -20.08 -22.20 -13.28
C ALA A 153 -20.43 -21.39 -12.03
N ALA A 154 -19.69 -21.59 -10.93
CA ALA A 154 -19.85 -20.83 -9.70
C ALA A 154 -19.52 -19.33 -9.91
N LYS A 155 -18.45 -19.00 -10.66
CA LYS A 155 -18.14 -17.62 -11.06
C LYS A 155 -19.31 -16.99 -11.82
N HIS A 156 -19.84 -17.67 -12.84
CA HIS A 156 -20.96 -17.15 -13.64
C HIS A 156 -22.25 -16.95 -12.81
N SER A 157 -22.55 -17.88 -11.89
CA SER A 157 -23.68 -17.74 -10.98
C SER A 157 -23.52 -16.53 -10.05
N LEU A 158 -22.32 -16.36 -9.45
CA LEU A 158 -22.00 -15.20 -8.63
C LEU A 158 -22.10 -13.88 -9.41
N ILE A 159 -21.62 -13.87 -10.65
CA ILE A 159 -21.76 -12.73 -11.56
C ILE A 159 -23.24 -12.37 -11.78
N GLY A 160 -24.09 -13.37 -12.05
CA GLY A 160 -25.52 -13.16 -12.22
C GLY A 160 -26.17 -12.54 -10.99
N ARG A 161 -25.81 -13.01 -9.79
CA ARG A 161 -26.26 -12.41 -8.52
C ARG A 161 -25.75 -10.98 -8.37
N LEU A 162 -24.43 -10.75 -8.53
CA LEU A 162 -23.82 -9.42 -8.46
C LEU A 162 -24.50 -8.41 -9.38
N LEU A 163 -24.85 -8.79 -10.61
CA LEU A 163 -25.49 -7.88 -11.58
C LEU A 163 -27.01 -7.78 -11.43
N GLY A 164 -27.66 -8.79 -10.85
CA GLY A 164 -29.12 -8.87 -10.71
C GLY A 164 -29.67 -8.35 -9.38
N THR A 165 -28.89 -8.37 -8.31
CA THR A 165 -29.29 -7.87 -6.97
C THR A 165 -29.42 -6.34 -6.99
N GLY A 166 -30.42 -5.76 -6.32
CA GLY A 166 -30.59 -4.30 -6.21
C GLY A 166 -29.49 -3.65 -5.36
N ASP A 167 -29.18 -2.37 -5.58
CA ASP A 167 -28.06 -1.72 -4.87
C ASP A 167 -28.21 -1.69 -3.35
N ASP A 168 -29.42 -1.42 -2.83
CA ASP A 168 -29.66 -1.37 -1.38
C ASP A 168 -29.63 -2.75 -0.71
N GLU A 169 -29.82 -3.82 -1.50
CA GLU A 169 -29.64 -5.21 -1.04
C GLU A 169 -28.16 -5.61 -1.13
N LEU A 170 -27.44 -5.15 -2.16
CA LEU A 170 -26.05 -5.50 -2.42
C LEU A 170 -25.07 -4.76 -1.49
N TRP A 171 -25.35 -3.51 -1.15
CA TRP A 171 -24.44 -2.62 -0.45
C TRP A 171 -25.02 -2.11 0.86
N ARG A 172 -24.30 -2.32 1.95
CA ARG A 172 -24.48 -1.54 3.18
C ARG A 172 -23.53 -0.35 3.14
N SER A 173 -24.10 0.85 3.04
CA SER A 173 -23.32 2.10 2.98
C SER A 173 -23.18 2.74 4.36
N CYS A 174 -22.06 3.42 4.62
CA CYS A 174 -21.85 4.19 5.85
C CYS A 174 -21.11 5.50 5.56
N GLU A 175 -21.19 6.46 6.48
CA GLU A 175 -20.29 7.61 6.43
C GLU A 175 -18.83 7.17 6.53
N ALA A 176 -17.97 7.84 5.78
CA ALA A 176 -16.54 7.60 5.79
C ALA A 176 -15.80 8.91 5.49
N PRO A 177 -14.60 9.12 6.02
CA PRO A 177 -13.78 10.26 5.65
C PRO A 177 -13.23 10.10 4.22
N VAL A 178 -12.87 11.21 3.58
CA VAL A 178 -12.11 11.20 2.33
C VAL A 178 -10.80 10.45 2.56
N PRO A 179 -10.46 9.41 1.77
CA PRO A 179 -9.18 8.72 1.90
C PRO A 179 -8.02 9.69 1.76
N ALA A 180 -7.19 9.76 2.81
CA ALA A 180 -5.92 10.49 2.74
C ALA A 180 -5.08 9.90 1.59
N PRO A 181 -4.34 10.73 0.83
CA PRO A 181 -3.42 10.18 -0.15
C PRO A 181 -2.42 9.25 0.57
N PRO A 182 -1.93 8.19 -0.11
CA PRO A 182 -0.82 7.41 0.42
C PRO A 182 0.32 8.37 0.77
N PRO A 183 1.00 8.19 1.91
CA PRO A 183 2.01 9.14 2.32
C PRO A 183 3.13 9.18 1.29
N ASP A 184 3.67 10.37 1.03
CA ASP A 184 4.73 10.60 0.05
C ASP A 184 5.86 9.58 0.25
N ARG A 185 6.28 8.95 -0.85
CA ARG A 185 7.36 7.96 -0.89
C ARG A 185 8.61 8.52 -1.56
N THR A 186 8.71 9.84 -1.58
CA THR A 186 9.81 10.54 -2.22
C THR A 186 10.49 11.49 -1.25
N VAL A 187 11.76 11.77 -1.53
CA VAL A 187 12.53 12.86 -0.93
C VAL A 187 13.13 13.70 -2.03
N GLN A 188 13.42 14.96 -1.72
CA GLN A 188 14.17 15.84 -2.61
C GLN A 188 15.48 16.23 -1.93
N VAL A 189 16.56 16.23 -2.71
CA VAL A 189 17.88 16.72 -2.30
C VAL A 189 18.49 17.54 -3.43
N ARG A 190 19.38 18.47 -3.10
CA ARG A 190 20.23 19.13 -4.09
C ARG A 190 21.53 18.35 -4.26
N ASP A 191 21.99 18.26 -5.51
CA ASP A 191 23.26 17.69 -5.90
C ASP A 191 23.93 18.60 -6.93
N HIS A 192 24.98 19.30 -6.54
CA HIS A 192 25.67 20.28 -7.39
C HIS A 192 24.71 21.29 -8.05
N GLY A 193 23.71 21.76 -7.29
CA GLY A 193 22.70 22.71 -7.75
C GLY A 193 21.49 22.10 -8.47
N ALA A 194 21.52 20.81 -8.84
CA ALA A 194 20.36 20.12 -9.40
C ALA A 194 19.45 19.58 -8.29
N CYS A 195 18.13 19.78 -8.40
CA CYS A 195 17.17 19.16 -7.48
C CYS A 195 16.84 17.75 -7.96
N LEU A 196 17.23 16.75 -7.19
CA LEU A 196 16.93 15.34 -7.44
C LEU A 196 15.73 14.93 -6.61
N LYS A 197 14.70 14.39 -7.27
CA LYS A 197 13.59 13.69 -6.62
C LYS A 197 13.91 12.20 -6.62
N ILE A 198 14.07 11.63 -5.43
CA ILE A 198 14.41 10.21 -5.24
C ILE A 198 13.16 9.55 -4.66
N ASP A 199 12.68 8.51 -5.33
CA ASP A 199 11.56 7.71 -4.83
C ASP A 199 12.03 6.44 -4.10
N PHE A 200 11.11 5.77 -3.41
CA PHE A 200 11.41 4.50 -2.75
C PHE A 200 11.90 3.42 -3.71
N GLU A 201 11.41 3.40 -4.95
CA GLU A 201 11.79 2.40 -5.94
C GLU A 201 13.23 2.62 -6.41
N ASP A 202 13.74 3.85 -6.42
CA ASP A 202 15.14 4.13 -6.69
C ASP A 202 16.05 3.54 -5.60
N CYS A 203 15.63 3.59 -4.33
CA CYS A 203 16.32 2.88 -3.24
C CYS A 203 16.27 1.35 -3.44
N VAL A 204 15.15 0.81 -3.92
CA VAL A 204 15.01 -0.63 -4.24
C VAL A 204 15.90 -1.02 -5.42
N LYS A 205 16.01 -0.20 -6.47
CA LYS A 205 16.94 -0.44 -7.60
C LYS A 205 18.39 -0.42 -7.15
N PHE A 206 18.75 0.44 -6.20
CA PHE A 206 20.11 0.55 -5.68
C PHE A 206 20.52 -0.66 -4.83
N HIS A 207 19.65 -1.11 -3.93
CA HIS A 207 19.99 -2.18 -2.97
C HIS A 207 19.52 -3.58 -3.38
N GLY A 208 18.36 -3.68 -4.03
CA GLY A 208 17.56 -4.89 -4.14
C GLY A 208 16.52 -5.01 -3.00
N ARG A 209 15.84 -6.15 -2.93
CA ARG A 209 14.71 -6.36 -1.99
C ARG A 209 15.07 -7.10 -0.70
N SER A 210 16.33 -7.55 -0.55
CA SER A 210 16.76 -8.39 0.57
C SER A 210 16.72 -7.69 1.94
N ASN A 211 16.77 -6.35 1.99
CA ASN A 211 16.59 -5.57 3.21
C ASN A 211 15.57 -4.43 3.02
N ILE A 212 14.47 -4.72 2.32
CA ILE A 212 13.47 -3.71 1.93
C ILE A 212 12.85 -2.95 3.11
N GLY A 213 12.68 -3.60 4.27
CA GLY A 213 12.24 -2.92 5.50
C GLY A 213 13.23 -1.84 5.99
N GLY A 214 14.53 -2.09 5.83
CA GLY A 214 15.57 -1.11 6.14
C GLY A 214 15.56 0.07 5.17
N LEU A 215 15.31 -0.17 3.87
CA LEU A 215 15.17 0.91 2.89
C LEU A 215 13.99 1.83 3.24
N ALA A 216 12.85 1.23 3.62
CA ALA A 216 11.65 1.99 3.99
C ALA A 216 11.90 2.84 5.25
N LEU A 217 12.61 2.27 6.24
CA LEU A 217 13.01 3.00 7.44
C LEU A 217 13.96 4.15 7.11
N GLY A 218 14.97 3.92 6.28
CA GLY A 218 15.92 4.96 5.85
C GLY A 218 15.23 6.11 5.12
N LEU A 219 14.30 5.81 4.20
CA LEU A 219 13.50 6.84 3.52
C LEU A 219 12.68 7.66 4.52
N ARG A 220 11.99 7.00 5.46
CA ARG A 220 11.17 7.69 6.48
C ARG A 220 12.02 8.54 7.42
N LEU A 221 13.21 8.06 7.79
CA LEU A 221 14.19 8.82 8.56
C LEU A 221 14.59 10.10 7.83
N MET A 222 14.95 10.01 6.54
CA MET A 222 15.35 11.18 5.75
C MET A 222 14.20 12.18 5.57
N GLN A 223 12.98 11.71 5.29
CA GLN A 223 11.81 12.58 5.21
C GLN A 223 11.53 13.30 6.53
N ARG A 224 11.64 12.59 7.66
CA ARG A 224 11.45 13.18 8.98
C ARG A 224 12.52 14.24 9.26
N ALA A 225 13.79 13.91 9.01
CA ALA A 225 14.90 14.84 9.20
C ALA A 225 14.80 16.08 8.30
N PHE A 226 14.34 15.94 7.05
CA PHE A 226 14.20 17.09 6.15
C PHE A 226 13.09 18.02 6.60
N ALA A 227 11.97 17.48 7.07
CA ALA A 227 10.88 18.27 7.62
C ALA A 227 11.31 19.08 8.85
N ASP A 228 12.11 18.49 9.74
CA ASP A 228 12.55 19.15 10.98
C ASP A 228 13.75 20.09 10.78
N LEU A 229 14.74 19.68 9.97
CA LEU A 229 16.05 20.35 9.87
C LEU A 229 16.23 21.20 8.60
N SER A 230 15.37 21.02 7.59
CA SER A 230 15.40 21.79 6.34
C SER A 230 14.00 22.19 5.85
N PRO A 231 13.18 22.86 6.69
CA PRO A 231 11.79 23.19 6.33
C PRO A 231 11.69 24.18 5.16
N GLY A 232 12.77 24.93 4.85
CA GLY A 232 12.83 25.90 3.77
C GLY A 232 13.02 25.30 2.36
N GLY A 233 13.29 24.00 2.26
CA GLY A 233 13.42 23.32 0.97
C GLY A 233 14.37 22.12 1.00
N PRO A 234 14.59 21.46 -0.15
CA PRO A 234 15.48 20.30 -0.24
C PRO A 234 16.89 20.61 0.23
N PRO A 235 17.49 19.88 1.19
CA PRO A 235 18.87 20.13 1.62
C PRO A 235 19.87 19.77 0.54
N ASP A 236 21.08 20.36 0.57
CA ASP A 236 22.17 19.84 -0.27
C ASP A 236 22.66 18.53 0.33
N ARG A 237 22.77 17.49 -0.51
CA ARG A 237 23.13 16.18 0.00
C ARG A 237 24.51 16.17 0.66
N SER A 238 25.42 17.06 0.24
CA SER A 238 26.75 17.26 0.83
C SER A 238 26.74 17.77 2.27
N GLU A 239 25.62 18.33 2.73
CA GLU A 239 25.44 18.86 4.09
C GLU A 239 24.88 17.81 5.06
N ILE A 240 24.46 16.66 4.54
CA ILE A 240 23.81 15.60 5.32
C ILE A 240 24.88 14.66 5.89
N SER A 241 24.77 14.38 7.19
CA SER A 241 25.47 13.28 7.85
C SER A 241 24.53 12.49 8.76
N VAL A 242 24.83 11.21 8.96
CA VAL A 242 24.00 10.28 9.76
C VAL A 242 24.88 9.51 10.74
N ARG A 243 24.44 9.44 12.00
CA ARG A 243 25.03 8.57 13.01
C ARG A 243 23.94 7.67 13.58
N THR A 244 24.23 6.39 13.81
CA THR A 244 23.21 5.46 14.28
C THR A 244 23.80 4.31 15.09
N ALA A 245 22.98 3.75 15.99
CA ALA A 245 23.24 2.49 16.68
C ALA A 245 22.57 1.28 16.01
N PHE A 246 22.01 1.45 14.82
CA PHE A 246 21.34 0.39 14.07
C PHE A 246 22.18 -0.05 12.86
N PRO A 247 22.68 -1.31 12.84
CA PRO A 247 23.53 -1.83 11.77
C PRO A 247 22.74 -2.35 10.54
N GLY A 248 21.56 -1.79 10.25
CA GLY A 248 20.72 -2.26 9.16
C GLY A 248 21.24 -1.85 7.78
N LEU A 249 21.60 -2.82 6.94
CA LEU A 249 22.14 -2.58 5.58
C LEU A 249 21.17 -1.80 4.69
N GLY A 250 19.88 -2.13 4.71
CA GLY A 250 18.88 -1.39 3.93
C GLY A 250 18.78 0.08 4.35
N LEU A 251 18.92 0.40 5.64
CA LEU A 251 18.91 1.78 6.10
C LEU A 251 20.16 2.52 5.62
N ARG A 252 21.34 1.90 5.76
CA ARG A 252 22.60 2.45 5.25
C ARG A 252 22.52 2.76 3.76
N ASP A 253 21.96 1.85 2.97
CA ASP A 253 21.92 1.99 1.52
C ASP A 253 20.87 3.01 1.05
N ALA A 254 19.73 3.14 1.76
CA ALA A 254 18.82 4.27 1.53
C ALA A 254 19.51 5.61 1.83
N VAL A 255 20.27 5.70 2.94
CA VAL A 255 21.04 6.90 3.27
C VAL A 255 22.13 7.16 2.24
N GLU A 256 22.82 6.13 1.74
CA GLU A 256 23.80 6.29 0.66
C GLU A 256 23.15 6.79 -0.64
N MET A 257 22.03 6.21 -1.05
CA MET A 257 21.29 6.62 -2.24
C MET A 257 20.85 8.09 -2.16
N ILE A 258 20.33 8.51 -1.01
CA ILE A 258 19.80 9.86 -0.80
C ILE A 258 20.90 10.89 -0.58
N ALA A 259 21.87 10.58 0.29
CA ALA A 259 22.81 11.56 0.83
C ALA A 259 24.27 11.39 0.33
N ARG A 260 24.63 10.24 -0.25
CA ARG A 260 26.04 9.84 -0.47
C ARG A 260 26.88 9.87 0.80
N ALA A 261 26.24 9.69 1.97
CA ALA A 261 26.90 9.89 3.25
C ALA A 261 27.94 8.79 3.53
N GLY A 262 27.73 7.56 3.08
CA GLY A 262 28.69 6.47 3.26
C GLY A 262 29.95 6.68 2.43
N SER A 263 29.79 6.94 1.13
CA SER A 263 30.91 7.20 0.22
C SER A 263 31.71 8.47 0.57
N ARG A 264 31.07 9.43 1.24
CA ARG A 264 31.72 10.64 1.77
C ARG A 264 32.31 10.52 3.18
N GLY A 265 32.20 9.35 3.83
CA GLY A 265 32.63 9.20 5.23
C GLY A 265 31.80 10.01 6.24
N SER A 266 30.59 10.41 5.87
CA SER A 266 29.61 11.15 6.69
C SER A 266 28.51 10.24 7.28
N TYR A 267 28.74 8.92 7.30
CA TYR A 267 27.88 7.92 7.95
C TYR A 267 28.66 7.19 9.04
N THR A 268 28.16 7.19 10.28
CA THR A 268 28.81 6.52 11.42
C THR A 268 27.86 5.49 12.04
N LEU A 269 28.34 4.25 12.17
CA LEU A 269 27.69 3.21 12.97
C LEU A 269 28.43 3.09 14.31
N ASP A 270 27.74 3.37 15.41
CA ASP A 270 28.25 3.20 16.77
C ASP A 270 27.15 2.58 17.64
N LEU A 271 27.31 1.30 17.98
CA LEU A 271 26.29 0.56 18.75
C LEU A 271 26.14 1.08 20.19
N ALA A 272 27.14 1.79 20.72
CA ALA A 272 27.15 2.29 22.09
C ALA A 272 26.52 3.68 22.23
N MET A 273 26.24 4.37 21.12
CA MET A 273 25.82 5.78 21.16
C MET A 273 24.35 5.99 21.53
N ALA A 274 23.51 4.95 21.43
CA ALA A 274 22.09 5.08 21.70
C ALA A 274 21.79 5.11 23.21
N PRO A 275 20.85 5.94 23.66
CA PRO A 275 20.42 5.93 25.04
C PRO A 275 19.77 4.57 25.41
N PRO A 276 19.86 4.11 26.67
CA PRO A 276 19.25 2.86 27.10
C PRO A 276 17.73 2.76 26.89
N SER A 277 17.05 3.92 26.77
CA SER A 277 15.63 4.02 26.48
C SER A 277 15.27 3.80 25.01
N ALA A 278 16.23 3.85 24.08
CA ALA A 278 15.95 3.67 22.66
C ALA A 278 15.51 2.23 22.36
N PRO A 279 14.51 1.99 21.50
CA PRO A 279 14.02 0.64 21.22
C PRO A 279 15.10 -0.30 20.67
N GLU A 280 15.05 -1.56 21.09
CA GLU A 280 15.99 -2.57 20.63
C GLU A 280 15.61 -3.10 19.24
N ALA A 281 16.64 -3.36 18.45
CA ALA A 281 16.53 -4.18 17.24
C ALA A 281 17.06 -5.60 17.52
N ALA A 282 17.06 -6.45 16.49
CA ALA A 282 17.74 -7.74 16.56
C ALA A 282 19.25 -7.59 16.84
N LEU A 283 19.85 -6.51 16.34
CA LEU A 283 21.21 -6.08 16.64
C LEU A 283 21.23 -4.56 16.80
N GLY A 284 21.82 -4.06 17.90
CA GLY A 284 21.86 -2.63 18.20
C GLY A 284 20.50 -2.03 18.61
N ARG A 285 20.34 -0.71 18.44
CA ARG A 285 19.14 0.05 18.83
C ARG A 285 18.64 0.91 17.68
N LEU A 286 17.32 1.07 17.59
CA LEU A 286 16.60 1.86 16.59
C LEU A 286 16.67 3.35 16.91
N TRP A 287 17.90 3.87 16.94
CA TRP A 287 18.22 5.25 17.23
C TRP A 287 19.07 5.84 16.11
N PHE A 288 18.72 7.03 15.67
CA PHE A 288 19.29 7.67 14.50
C PHE A 288 19.47 9.15 14.76
N GLU A 289 20.62 9.68 14.41
CA GLU A 289 20.91 11.10 14.48
C GLU A 289 21.27 11.60 13.09
N VAL A 290 20.58 12.67 12.69
CA VAL A 290 20.80 13.31 11.39
C VAL A 290 21.25 14.75 11.64
N THR A 291 22.25 15.16 10.89
CA THR A 291 22.71 16.55 10.84
C THR A 291 22.60 17.06 9.41
N ILE A 292 22.05 18.25 9.23
CA ILE A 292 21.94 18.98 7.97
C ILE A 292 22.53 20.37 8.19
N GLY A 293 23.70 20.63 7.61
CA GLY A 293 24.45 21.86 7.87
C GLY A 293 24.80 21.98 9.35
N SER A 294 24.30 23.02 10.02
CA SER A 294 24.49 23.22 11.47
C SER A 294 23.36 22.66 12.35
N ALA A 295 22.25 22.20 11.75
CA ALA A 295 21.09 21.72 12.49
C ALA A 295 21.17 20.20 12.68
N ARG A 296 20.78 19.71 13.86
CA ARG A 296 20.89 18.30 14.25
C ARG A 296 19.68 17.86 15.06
N ALA A 297 19.20 16.64 14.82
CA ALA A 297 18.16 16.01 15.61
C ALA A 297 18.39 14.49 15.72
N ALA A 298 17.89 13.91 16.80
CA ALA A 298 17.87 12.48 17.05
C ALA A 298 16.44 11.94 16.95
N TYR A 299 16.32 10.69 16.52
CA TYR A 299 15.08 10.01 16.21
C TYR A 299 15.11 8.57 16.70
N VAL A 300 13.95 8.08 17.11
CA VAL A 300 13.72 6.66 17.42
C VAL A 300 12.46 6.16 16.73
N THR A 301 12.38 4.86 16.48
CA THR A 301 11.09 4.25 16.09
C THR A 301 10.14 4.21 17.30
N PRO A 302 8.80 4.15 17.11
CA PRO A 302 7.90 3.78 18.20
C PRO A 302 8.26 2.41 18.80
N PRO A 303 8.02 2.18 20.11
CA PRO A 303 8.16 0.87 20.72
C PRO A 303 7.35 -0.19 19.95
N GLY A 304 7.96 -1.34 19.68
CA GLY A 304 7.31 -2.44 18.96
C GLY A 304 7.15 -2.24 17.45
N ALA A 305 7.67 -1.16 16.86
CA ALA A 305 7.50 -0.85 15.43
C ALA A 305 7.92 -2.00 14.48
N MET A 306 8.94 -2.77 14.86
CA MET A 306 9.40 -3.92 14.06
C MET A 306 8.46 -5.13 14.15
N GLY A 307 7.79 -5.33 15.28
CA GLY A 307 7.00 -6.51 15.60
C GLY A 307 7.84 -7.67 16.17
N GLU A 308 7.25 -8.44 17.06
CA GLU A 308 7.92 -9.53 17.79
C GLU A 308 8.40 -10.65 16.87
N ASP A 309 7.56 -11.10 15.93
CA ASP A 309 7.92 -12.11 14.93
C ASP A 309 9.14 -11.70 14.09
N PHE A 310 9.19 -10.42 13.69
CA PHE A 310 10.29 -9.88 12.91
C PHE A 310 11.59 -9.92 13.71
N ILE A 311 11.58 -9.44 14.96
CA ILE A 311 12.77 -9.42 15.82
C ILE A 311 13.26 -10.84 16.10
N SER A 312 12.33 -11.76 16.38
CA SER A 312 12.65 -13.14 16.71
C SER A 312 13.31 -13.86 15.53
N LEU A 313 12.73 -13.76 14.33
CA LEU A 313 13.29 -14.40 13.13
C LEU A 313 14.58 -13.70 12.65
N ALA A 314 14.70 -12.38 12.85
CA ALA A 314 15.93 -11.65 12.60
C ALA A 314 17.09 -12.15 13.49
N ARG A 315 16.86 -12.33 14.80
CA ARG A 315 17.85 -12.88 15.73
C ARG A 315 18.27 -14.29 15.32
N LEU A 316 17.30 -15.15 15.03
CA LEU A 316 17.56 -16.51 14.55
C LEU A 316 18.40 -16.54 13.27
N SER A 317 18.16 -15.60 12.35
CA SER A 317 18.92 -15.49 11.10
C SER A 317 20.39 -15.06 11.29
N HIS A 318 20.73 -14.43 12.41
CA HIS A 318 22.11 -14.15 12.79
C HIS A 318 22.78 -15.32 13.52
N GLU A 319 22.00 -16.12 14.24
CA GLU A 319 22.49 -17.29 14.99
C GLU A 319 22.76 -18.49 14.08
N ARG A 320 21.91 -18.71 13.07
CA ARG A 320 22.05 -19.83 12.13
C ARG A 320 21.44 -19.53 10.76
N SER A 321 21.80 -20.38 9.79
CA SER A 321 21.08 -20.45 8.51
C SER A 321 19.62 -20.82 8.73
N LEU A 322 18.73 -20.08 8.07
CA LEU A 322 17.29 -20.35 8.06
C LEU A 322 16.97 -21.55 7.16
N THR A 323 15.98 -22.34 7.54
CA THR A 323 15.37 -23.36 6.68
C THR A 323 14.59 -22.70 5.54
N PRO A 324 14.26 -23.41 4.44
CA PRO A 324 13.51 -22.79 3.33
C PRO A 324 12.16 -22.15 3.73
N PRO A 325 11.31 -22.78 4.58
CA PRO A 325 10.08 -22.13 5.06
C PRO A 325 10.34 -20.89 5.92
N GLU A 326 11.36 -20.92 6.79
CA GLU A 326 11.77 -19.77 7.59
C GLU A 326 12.29 -18.63 6.70
N ALA A 327 13.05 -18.94 5.66
CA ALA A 327 13.57 -17.96 4.72
C ALA A 327 12.43 -17.28 3.93
N LEU A 328 11.41 -18.04 3.51
CA LEU A 328 10.21 -17.48 2.87
C LEU A 328 9.47 -16.55 3.83
N ARG A 329 9.19 -17.02 5.06
CA ARG A 329 8.56 -16.21 6.09
C ARG A 329 9.36 -14.95 6.44
N TRP A 330 10.69 -15.07 6.44
CA TRP A 330 11.58 -13.94 6.69
C TRP A 330 11.47 -12.87 5.61
N GLN A 331 11.39 -13.28 4.35
CA GLN A 331 11.17 -12.34 3.25
C GLN A 331 9.79 -11.67 3.36
N GLU A 332 8.73 -12.42 3.65
CA GLU A 332 7.39 -11.85 3.86
C GLU A 332 7.36 -10.80 4.98
N LEU A 333 8.00 -11.07 6.11
CA LEU A 333 8.06 -10.16 7.24
C LEU A 333 8.81 -8.86 6.88
N LYS A 334 9.84 -8.92 6.04
CA LYS A 334 10.55 -7.71 5.54
C LYS A 334 9.66 -6.87 4.63
N GLU A 335 8.92 -7.52 3.73
CA GLU A 335 7.95 -6.85 2.84
C GLU A 335 6.83 -6.19 3.64
N GLN A 336 6.28 -6.90 4.64
CA GLN A 336 5.26 -6.37 5.55
C GLN A 336 5.78 -5.20 6.38
N LEU A 337 7.02 -5.27 6.87
CA LEU A 337 7.65 -4.14 7.57
C LEU A 337 7.77 -2.92 6.66
N ALA A 338 8.26 -3.09 5.43
CA ALA A 338 8.37 -2.00 4.47
C ALA A 338 7.01 -1.37 4.16
N ALA A 339 5.99 -2.21 3.88
CA ALA A 339 4.63 -1.75 3.63
C ALA A 339 4.06 -0.94 4.79
N ARG A 340 4.22 -1.42 6.04
CA ARG A 340 3.78 -0.70 7.24
C ARG A 340 4.47 0.65 7.39
N LEU A 341 5.80 0.70 7.29
CA LEU A 341 6.56 1.94 7.40
C LEU A 341 6.18 2.95 6.31
N LEU A 342 5.95 2.47 5.08
CA LEU A 342 5.51 3.31 3.97
C LEU A 342 4.03 3.71 4.03
N ALA A 343 3.22 3.11 4.91
CA ALA A 343 1.85 3.54 5.18
C ALA A 343 1.80 4.63 6.27
N LEU A 344 2.81 4.72 7.13
CA LEU A 344 2.91 5.77 8.15
C LEU A 344 3.40 7.08 7.55
N SER A 345 2.97 8.21 8.12
CA SER A 345 3.67 9.48 7.90
C SER A 345 5.07 9.44 8.53
N PRO A 346 6.03 10.28 8.09
CA PRO A 346 7.36 10.34 8.71
C PRO A 346 7.30 10.60 10.23
N HIS A 347 6.33 11.37 10.69
CA HIS A 347 6.13 11.69 12.10
C HIS A 347 5.61 10.53 12.95
N GLN A 348 4.87 9.61 12.34
CA GLN A 348 4.40 8.39 12.99
C GLN A 348 5.45 7.29 12.97
N ALA A 349 6.26 7.22 11.90
CA ALA A 349 7.32 6.23 11.76
C ALA A 349 8.53 6.53 12.68
N LEU A 350 8.86 7.81 12.88
CA LEU A 350 9.99 8.27 13.68
C LEU A 350 9.55 9.35 14.68
N LEU A 351 9.80 9.08 15.96
CA LEU A 351 9.60 9.98 17.11
C LEU A 351 10.90 10.73 17.43
N PRO A 352 10.84 11.90 18.09
CA PRO A 352 12.02 12.51 18.69
C PRO A 352 12.73 11.53 19.65
N GLY A 353 14.05 11.43 19.53
CA GLY A 353 14.88 10.42 20.20
C GLY A 353 15.83 10.93 21.27
#